data_AF-A0AAD9GBR5-F1
#
_entry.id   AF-A0AAD9GBR5-F1
#
_cell.length_a   1.000
_cell.length_b   1.000
_cell.length_c   1.000
_cell.angle_alpha   90.00
_cell.angle_beta   90.00
_cell.angle_gamma   90.00
#
_symmetry.space_group_name_H-M   'P 1'
#
loop_
_entity.id
_entity.type
_entity.pdbx_description
1 polymer ?
#
loop_
_entity_poly.entity_id
_entity_poly.type
_entity_poly.pdbx_seq_one_letter_code
_entity_poly.pdbx_strand_id
1 'polypeptide(L)'
;MPRQSARLKVAAEKVVSAATSASSATSKKRKSVVKVSAQLSTSESSPTPKKAKTNENKSAWGALFSGAKANAKKQDRPRPLTAEPISTELQAKIDEFPSFEDVSRRSADDIDMKIVAWNVNGLRAVLKRDESVHLRAYVAQEDPDIFCLSETKICREELQKLEDFLPQYEHQFWSCAVKKGYASTAIFSKTKPLSVKDEIVVGDHESKGVSKAKNDGKDQEGRFLALEFPKFWLVHTYVPNAGGKLERLEFRTTQWDKAMLREMKEMEKTKPVVWCGDLNVAHQEIDIHNPKGNHKSAGFTDEERESFGNILDNGFVDTFRNLHPEKVEYSYFGYRHNMRAKNKGWRLDYFVVSEALMPKVRSSFIRQSVVGSDHLPIGLEFHSLE
;
A
#
# COMPACT_ATOMS: atom_id res chain seq x y z
N MET A 1 15.94 30.54 -20.81
CA MET A 1 14.88 30.92 -21.78
C MET A 1 13.53 30.74 -21.11
N PRO A 2 12.83 31.80 -20.64
CA PRO A 2 11.60 31.64 -19.88
C PRO A 2 10.35 31.92 -20.74
N ARG A 3 9.55 30.88 -21.02
CA ARG A 3 8.18 31.00 -21.56
C ARG A 3 7.27 29.96 -20.91
N GLN A 4 7.05 30.06 -19.60
CA GLN A 4 5.91 29.38 -18.95
C GLN A 4 5.19 30.23 -17.88
N SER A 5 5.68 31.42 -17.50
CA SER A 5 5.10 32.18 -16.38
C SER A 5 3.98 33.19 -16.72
N ALA A 6 3.48 33.23 -17.96
CA ALA A 6 2.56 34.29 -18.39
C ALA A 6 1.06 33.92 -18.38
N ARG A 7 0.69 32.65 -18.18
CA ARG A 7 -0.73 32.22 -18.22
C ARG A 7 -1.39 31.98 -16.86
N LEU A 8 -0.67 32.10 -15.75
CA LEU A 8 -1.20 31.85 -14.39
C LEU A 8 -1.62 33.11 -13.62
N LYS A 9 -1.40 34.32 -14.16
CA LYS A 9 -1.72 35.59 -13.47
C LYS A 9 -3.15 36.13 -13.68
N VAL A 10 -3.98 35.51 -14.52
CA VAL A 10 -5.33 36.05 -14.84
C VAL A 10 -6.46 35.39 -14.03
N ALA A 11 -6.19 34.35 -13.25
CA ALA A 11 -7.21 33.66 -12.45
C ALA A 11 -7.33 34.14 -10.98
N ALA A 12 -6.38 34.94 -10.48
CA ALA A 12 -6.30 35.30 -9.06
C ALA A 12 -7.14 36.54 -8.66
N GLU A 13 -7.69 37.31 -9.61
CA GLU A 13 -8.38 38.58 -9.34
C GLU A 13 -9.92 38.49 -9.30
N LYS A 14 -10.52 37.29 -9.35
CA LYS A 14 -12.00 37.14 -9.38
C LYS A 14 -12.65 36.51 -8.14
N VAL A 15 -11.93 36.30 -7.04
CA VAL A 15 -12.49 35.67 -5.82
C VAL A 15 -12.65 36.65 -4.64
N VAL A 16 -12.26 37.92 -4.79
CA VAL A 16 -12.43 38.94 -3.74
C VAL A 16 -13.65 39.82 -4.05
N SER A 17 -14.87 39.26 -3.96
CA SER A 17 -16.10 40.09 -3.90
C SER A 17 -17.36 39.40 -3.38
N ALA A 18 -17.26 38.38 -2.50
CA ALA A 18 -18.47 37.78 -1.92
C ALA A 18 -18.24 37.25 -0.51
N ALA A 19 -17.99 38.16 0.44
CA ALA A 19 -18.09 37.86 1.86
C ALA A 19 -18.38 39.16 2.64
N THR A 20 -19.67 39.49 2.80
CA THR A 20 -20.15 40.43 3.83
C THR A 20 -21.66 40.29 3.96
N SER A 21 -22.16 40.39 5.19
CA SER A 21 -23.52 40.05 5.69
C SER A 21 -23.72 38.55 5.97
N ALA A 22 -24.10 38.07 7.16
CA ALA A 22 -24.74 38.71 8.31
C ALA A 22 -24.30 38.07 9.63
N SER A 23 -24.32 38.89 10.67
CA SER A 23 -24.00 38.59 12.07
C SER A 23 -25.27 38.36 12.90
N SER A 24 -25.09 37.62 14.00
CA SER A 24 -25.79 37.67 15.30
C SER A 24 -27.23 37.16 15.43
N ALA A 25 -27.38 36.09 16.22
CA ALA A 25 -28.36 36.01 17.30
C ALA A 25 -27.92 34.99 18.37
N THR A 26 -28.13 35.35 19.63
CA THR A 26 -27.62 34.74 20.87
C THR A 26 -28.64 33.82 21.57
N SER A 27 -28.11 32.94 22.44
CA SER A 27 -28.67 32.51 23.74
C SER A 27 -29.83 31.48 23.80
N LYS A 28 -29.56 30.28 24.38
CA LYS A 28 -30.05 29.87 25.73
C LYS A 28 -29.61 28.45 26.13
N LYS A 29 -29.11 28.34 27.37
CA LYS A 29 -28.86 27.12 28.14
C LYS A 29 -30.15 26.36 28.45
N ARG A 30 -30.12 25.03 28.45
CA ARG A 30 -30.93 24.17 29.34
C ARG A 30 -30.16 22.91 29.72
N LYS A 31 -29.94 22.73 31.02
CA LYS A 31 -29.51 21.49 31.67
C LYS A 31 -30.76 20.66 31.98
N SER A 32 -30.72 19.35 31.76
CA SER A 32 -31.62 18.41 32.43
C SER A 32 -30.82 17.19 32.89
N VAL A 33 -30.79 17.03 34.20
CA VAL A 33 -30.28 15.88 34.94
C VAL A 33 -31.45 14.92 35.12
N VAL A 34 -31.25 13.63 34.85
CA VAL A 34 -32.09 12.55 35.38
C VAL A 34 -31.19 11.46 35.95
N LYS A 35 -31.28 11.26 37.26
CA LYS A 35 -30.79 10.12 38.03
C LYS A 35 -31.95 9.14 38.18
N VAL A 36 -31.73 7.85 37.94
CA VAL A 36 -32.49 6.77 38.61
C VAL A 36 -31.52 5.64 38.97
N SER A 37 -31.61 5.24 40.23
CA SER A 37 -30.83 4.22 40.94
C SER A 37 -31.48 2.83 40.89
N ALA A 38 -30.65 1.85 40.55
CA ALA A 38 -30.34 0.60 41.26
C ALA A 38 -31.46 -0.34 41.79
N GLN A 39 -31.36 -1.62 41.43
CA GLN A 39 -31.42 -2.74 42.39
C GLN A 39 -30.74 -4.01 41.86
N LEU A 40 -30.02 -4.68 42.78
CA LEU A 40 -29.25 -5.91 42.65
C LEU A 40 -30.15 -7.11 43.03
N SER A 41 -29.97 -8.26 42.38
CA SER A 41 -30.23 -9.56 43.02
C SER A 41 -29.34 -10.66 42.42
N THR A 42 -28.70 -11.38 43.34
CA THR A 42 -27.76 -12.49 43.23
C THR A 42 -28.42 -13.83 42.90
N SER A 43 -27.74 -14.74 42.19
CA SER A 43 -27.69 -16.18 42.55
C SER A 43 -26.69 -16.98 41.72
N GLU A 44 -26.12 -17.99 42.36
CA GLU A 44 -24.99 -18.86 42.03
C GLU A 44 -25.27 -19.97 40.98
N SER A 45 -24.23 -20.80 40.80
CA SER A 45 -23.82 -21.71 39.73
C SER A 45 -24.50 -23.10 39.60
N SER A 46 -24.73 -23.52 38.32
CA SER A 46 -24.53 -24.85 37.61
C SER A 46 -25.04 -26.19 38.22
N PRO A 47 -25.27 -27.32 37.46
CA PRO A 47 -24.67 -27.70 36.15
C PRO A 47 -25.49 -28.55 35.10
N THR A 48 -24.91 -28.69 33.89
CA THR A 48 -25.07 -29.73 32.80
C THR A 48 -26.34 -29.79 31.90
N PRO A 49 -26.31 -30.33 30.64
CA PRO A 49 -25.29 -31.17 30.00
C PRO A 49 -24.77 -30.73 28.61
N LYS A 50 -23.68 -31.38 28.18
CA LYS A 50 -22.95 -31.24 26.91
C LYS A 50 -23.86 -31.48 25.70
N LYS A 51 -23.88 -30.53 24.75
CA LYS A 51 -24.20 -30.80 23.34
C LYS A 51 -22.92 -30.78 22.52
N ALA A 52 -22.63 -31.92 21.91
CA ALA A 52 -21.58 -32.08 20.91
C ALA A 52 -21.84 -31.07 19.77
N LYS A 53 -20.86 -30.20 19.51
CA LYS A 53 -20.84 -29.40 18.28
C LYS A 53 -20.03 -30.16 17.25
N THR A 54 -20.73 -30.51 16.18
CA THR A 54 -20.18 -30.92 14.90
C THR A 54 -19.15 -29.91 14.42
N ASN A 55 -18.03 -30.44 13.94
CA ASN A 55 -16.85 -29.70 13.53
C ASN A 55 -17.10 -29.15 12.12
N GLU A 56 -17.54 -27.91 12.00
CA GLU A 56 -17.67 -27.22 10.72
C GLU A 56 -16.32 -26.62 10.30
N ASN A 57 -16.00 -26.84 9.01
CA ASN A 57 -14.80 -26.46 8.28
C ASN A 57 -14.26 -25.07 8.65
N LYS A 58 -13.10 -25.06 9.33
CA LYS A 58 -12.24 -23.87 9.42
C LYS A 58 -11.27 -23.88 8.25
N SER A 59 -11.18 -22.77 7.51
CA SER A 59 -10.12 -22.59 6.51
C SER A 59 -8.74 -22.77 7.17
N ALA A 60 -7.83 -23.45 6.49
CA ALA A 60 -6.51 -23.84 7.01
C ALA A 60 -5.71 -22.66 7.57
N TRP A 61 -5.90 -21.46 7.02
CA TRP A 61 -5.19 -20.23 7.38
C TRP A 61 -5.60 -19.62 8.72
N GLY A 62 -6.88 -19.74 9.11
CA GLY A 62 -7.37 -19.17 10.38
C GLY A 62 -6.78 -19.85 11.62
N ALA A 63 -6.46 -21.15 11.51
CA ALA A 63 -5.85 -21.93 12.59
C ALA A 63 -4.32 -21.74 12.68
N LEU A 64 -3.65 -21.46 11.56
CA LEU A 64 -2.18 -21.42 11.44
C LEU A 64 -1.51 -20.21 12.15
N PHE A 65 -2.27 -19.18 12.50
CA PHE A 65 -1.79 -18.03 13.27
C PHE A 65 -2.12 -18.10 14.78
N SER A 66 -2.73 -19.19 15.25
CA SER A 66 -2.82 -19.51 16.67
C SER A 66 -1.57 -20.29 17.09
N GLY A 67 -0.92 -19.84 18.18
CA GLY A 67 0.49 -20.12 18.44
C GLY A 67 0.83 -21.60 18.61
N ALA A 68 1.76 -22.08 17.79
CA ALA A 68 2.64 -23.19 18.10
C ALA A 68 4.06 -22.83 17.67
N LYS A 69 5.03 -22.99 18.57
CA LYS A 69 6.47 -22.79 18.29
C LYS A 69 6.97 -23.98 17.47
N ALA A 70 7.33 -23.75 16.21
CA ALA A 70 8.06 -24.75 15.42
C ALA A 70 9.57 -24.61 15.68
N ASN A 71 10.22 -25.75 15.92
CA ASN A 71 11.66 -25.87 16.18
C ASN A 71 12.48 -25.53 14.94
N ALA A 72 13.49 -24.68 15.09
CA ALA A 72 14.36 -24.22 14.02
C ALA A 72 15.50 -25.20 13.73
N LYS A 73 15.65 -25.62 12.47
CA LYS A 73 16.96 -25.99 11.87
C LYS A 73 17.03 -25.49 10.41
N LYS A 74 18.08 -24.70 10.16
CA LYS A 74 18.66 -24.13 8.93
C LYS A 74 18.18 -24.66 7.55
N GLN A 75 17.88 -23.75 6.63
CA GLN A 75 18.77 -23.39 5.52
C GLN A 75 18.36 -22.07 4.84
N ASP A 76 19.39 -21.39 4.34
CA ASP A 76 19.49 -19.99 3.97
C ASP A 76 19.54 -19.88 2.44
N ARG A 77 18.41 -19.56 1.78
CA ARG A 77 18.27 -19.01 0.40
C ARG A 77 16.86 -18.42 0.22
N PRO A 78 16.67 -17.30 -0.50
CA PRO A 78 15.35 -16.91 -1.01
C PRO A 78 14.99 -17.89 -2.13
N ARG A 79 14.24 -18.94 -1.76
CA ARG A 79 13.67 -19.89 -2.72
C ARG A 79 12.34 -19.28 -3.18
N PRO A 80 12.01 -19.29 -4.49
CA PRO A 80 10.61 -19.13 -4.88
C PRO A 80 9.82 -20.22 -4.14
N LEU A 81 8.83 -19.83 -3.35
CA LEU A 81 7.81 -20.78 -2.92
C LEU A 81 7.06 -21.15 -4.19
N THR A 82 7.27 -22.36 -4.70
CA THR A 82 6.40 -22.90 -5.76
C THR A 82 5.02 -23.02 -5.14
N ALA A 83 4.07 -22.29 -5.68
CA ALA A 83 2.79 -22.15 -5.04
C ALA A 83 1.94 -23.42 -5.21
N GLU A 84 1.38 -23.91 -4.11
CA GLU A 84 0.50 -25.07 -4.12
C GLU A 84 -0.89 -24.69 -4.66
N PRO A 85 -1.57 -25.57 -5.42
CA PRO A 85 -2.93 -25.31 -5.88
C PRO A 85 -3.89 -25.03 -4.73
N ILE A 86 -4.84 -24.11 -4.93
CA ILE A 86 -5.90 -23.85 -3.95
C ILE A 86 -6.99 -24.93 -4.01
N SER A 87 -7.76 -25.08 -2.92
CA SER A 87 -8.87 -26.04 -2.90
C SER A 87 -9.98 -25.66 -3.89
N THR A 88 -10.69 -26.67 -4.39
CA THR A 88 -11.82 -26.51 -5.32
C THR A 88 -12.93 -25.62 -4.76
N GLU A 89 -13.18 -25.69 -3.45
CA GLU A 89 -14.19 -24.88 -2.77
C GLU A 89 -13.78 -23.41 -2.69
N LEU A 90 -12.49 -23.15 -2.48
CA LEU A 90 -11.96 -21.78 -2.46
C LEU A 90 -11.98 -21.17 -3.87
N GLN A 91 -11.63 -21.95 -4.90
CA GLN A 91 -11.74 -21.52 -6.29
C GLN A 91 -13.19 -21.17 -6.67
N ALA A 92 -14.16 -22.02 -6.32
CA ALA A 92 -15.58 -21.75 -6.59
C ALA A 92 -16.04 -20.43 -5.93
N LYS A 93 -15.63 -20.16 -4.68
CA LYS A 93 -15.93 -18.89 -4.00
C LYS A 93 -15.32 -17.68 -4.70
N ILE A 94 -14.13 -17.82 -5.27
CA ILE A 94 -13.47 -16.76 -6.04
C ILE A 94 -14.22 -16.49 -7.34
N ASP A 95 -14.64 -17.55 -8.03
CA ASP A 95 -15.34 -17.46 -9.32
C ASP A 95 -16.76 -16.89 -9.17
N GLU A 96 -17.44 -17.17 -8.06
CA GLU A 96 -18.76 -16.63 -7.71
C GLU A 96 -18.71 -15.20 -7.14
N PHE A 97 -17.52 -14.66 -6.87
CA PHE A 97 -17.39 -13.33 -6.26
C PHE A 97 -17.89 -12.24 -7.22
N PRO A 98 -18.74 -11.28 -6.76
CA PRO A 98 -19.27 -10.23 -7.61
C PRO A 98 -18.20 -9.44 -8.36
N SER A 99 -18.49 -9.01 -9.58
CA SER A 99 -17.58 -8.15 -10.32
C SER A 99 -17.40 -6.80 -9.62
N PHE A 100 -16.16 -6.34 -9.52
CA PHE A 100 -15.87 -4.98 -9.09
C PHE A 100 -16.28 -3.97 -10.17
N GLU A 101 -17.00 -2.91 -9.80
CA GLU A 101 -17.60 -1.96 -10.75
C GLU A 101 -16.57 -1.29 -11.67
N ASP A 102 -15.38 -1.04 -11.15
CA ASP A 102 -14.29 -0.35 -11.83
C ASP A 102 -13.11 -1.26 -12.18
N VAL A 103 -13.28 -2.58 -12.11
CA VAL A 103 -12.30 -3.56 -12.60
C VAL A 103 -12.83 -4.14 -13.90
N SER A 104 -12.00 -4.09 -14.93
CA SER A 104 -12.27 -4.77 -16.19
C SER A 104 -11.24 -5.85 -16.42
N ARG A 105 -11.70 -7.00 -16.92
CA ARG A 105 -10.79 -8.00 -17.48
C ARG A 105 -10.07 -7.36 -18.65
N ARG A 106 -8.78 -7.66 -18.77
CA ARG A 106 -7.88 -7.20 -19.84
C ARG A 106 -8.59 -7.33 -21.20
N SER A 107 -8.75 -6.22 -21.93
CA SER A 107 -9.16 -6.30 -23.34
C SER A 107 -7.98 -6.88 -24.13
N ALA A 108 -8.23 -7.93 -24.91
CA ALA A 108 -7.18 -8.75 -25.53
C ALA A 108 -6.25 -7.99 -26.51
N ASP A 109 -6.63 -6.79 -26.95
CA ASP A 109 -6.07 -6.25 -28.19
C ASP A 109 -5.02 -5.13 -28.04
N ASP A 110 -4.68 -4.63 -26.83
CA ASP A 110 -3.74 -3.47 -26.69
C ASP A 110 -3.02 -3.33 -25.32
N ILE A 111 -2.98 -4.36 -24.45
CA ILE A 111 -2.26 -4.28 -23.13
C ILE A 111 -1.23 -5.38 -23.02
N ASP A 112 0.06 -5.01 -23.08
CA ASP A 112 1.17 -5.97 -23.00
C ASP A 112 1.67 -6.21 -21.59
N MET A 113 1.50 -5.23 -20.70
CA MET A 113 1.84 -5.41 -19.29
C MET A 113 0.91 -4.65 -18.35
N LYS A 114 0.44 -5.34 -17.31
CA LYS A 114 -0.31 -4.74 -16.19
C LYS A 114 0.41 -5.01 -14.87
N ILE A 115 0.72 -3.94 -14.13
CA ILE A 115 1.32 -4.00 -12.80
C ILE A 115 0.34 -3.40 -11.80
N VAL A 116 0.11 -4.07 -10.68
CA VAL A 116 -0.75 -3.57 -9.61
C VAL A 116 0.02 -3.54 -8.30
N ALA A 117 -0.16 -2.48 -7.52
CA ALA A 117 0.40 -2.37 -6.17
C ALA A 117 -0.72 -2.09 -5.16
N TRP A 118 -0.62 -2.70 -3.97
CA TRP A 118 -1.60 -2.51 -2.91
C TRP A 118 -0.98 -2.62 -1.52
N ASN A 119 -1.10 -1.57 -0.70
CA ASN A 119 -0.88 -1.69 0.75
C ASN A 119 -2.06 -2.43 1.41
N VAL A 120 -1.80 -3.62 1.94
CA VAL A 120 -2.84 -4.49 2.53
C VAL A 120 -2.98 -4.34 4.06
N ASN A 121 -2.21 -3.45 4.68
CA ASN A 121 -2.25 -3.16 6.12
C ASN A 121 -2.23 -4.41 7.03
N GLY A 122 -1.52 -5.45 6.59
CA GLY A 122 -1.38 -6.72 7.30
C GLY A 122 -2.12 -7.86 6.63
N LEU A 123 -1.35 -8.72 5.96
CA LEU A 123 -1.88 -9.83 5.20
C LEU A 123 -2.61 -10.86 6.07
N ARG A 124 -2.21 -11.03 7.34
CA ARG A 124 -2.90 -11.94 8.27
C ARG A 124 -4.36 -11.57 8.50
N ALA A 125 -4.71 -10.29 8.48
CA ALA A 125 -6.11 -9.87 8.65
C ALA A 125 -6.93 -10.32 7.43
N VAL A 126 -6.40 -10.06 6.23
CA VAL A 126 -6.98 -10.48 4.95
C VAL A 126 -7.11 -12.01 4.86
N LEU A 127 -6.15 -12.76 5.39
CA LEU A 127 -6.13 -14.24 5.32
C LEU A 127 -7.01 -14.97 6.33
N LYS A 128 -7.47 -14.32 7.41
CA LYS A 128 -8.11 -15.01 8.54
C LYS A 128 -9.61 -15.32 8.34
N ARG A 129 -10.21 -14.97 7.20
CA ARG A 129 -11.68 -15.00 6.98
C ARG A 129 -12.04 -15.29 5.52
N ASP A 130 -13.35 -15.41 5.23
CA ASP A 130 -13.89 -15.31 3.86
C ASP A 130 -13.45 -14.01 3.14
N GLU A 131 -12.92 -13.03 3.87
CA GLU A 131 -12.26 -11.82 3.34
C GLU A 131 -11.04 -12.12 2.45
N SER A 132 -10.40 -13.28 2.58
CA SER A 132 -9.33 -13.71 1.66
C SER A 132 -9.83 -13.95 0.23
N VAL A 133 -11.11 -14.33 0.10
CA VAL A 133 -11.78 -14.48 -1.20
C VAL A 133 -11.81 -13.13 -1.91
N HIS A 134 -12.02 -12.03 -1.19
CA HIS A 134 -12.11 -10.69 -1.76
C HIS A 134 -10.81 -10.28 -2.48
N LEU A 135 -9.66 -10.41 -1.81
CA LEU A 135 -8.36 -10.10 -2.42
C LEU A 135 -8.08 -11.04 -3.59
N ARG A 136 -8.30 -12.34 -3.42
CA ARG A 136 -8.03 -13.33 -4.47
C ARG A 136 -8.94 -13.13 -5.68
N ALA A 137 -10.21 -12.80 -5.46
CA ALA A 137 -11.18 -12.45 -6.49
C ALA A 137 -10.78 -11.15 -7.21
N TYR A 138 -10.33 -10.13 -6.48
CA TYR A 138 -9.79 -8.93 -7.11
C TYR A 138 -8.61 -9.27 -8.02
N VAL A 139 -7.63 -10.02 -7.52
CA VAL A 139 -6.46 -10.41 -8.32
C VAL A 139 -6.85 -11.29 -9.51
N ALA A 140 -7.83 -12.19 -9.38
CA ALA A 140 -8.33 -13.03 -10.46
C ALA A 140 -9.11 -12.23 -11.53
N GLN A 141 -9.88 -11.23 -11.13
CA GLN A 141 -10.63 -10.37 -12.07
C GLN A 141 -9.73 -9.33 -12.76
N GLU A 142 -8.79 -8.74 -12.02
CA GLU A 142 -7.85 -7.74 -12.52
C GLU A 142 -6.76 -8.36 -13.40
N ASP A 143 -6.35 -9.59 -13.07
CA ASP A 143 -5.35 -10.41 -13.77
C ASP A 143 -4.02 -9.71 -14.10
N PRO A 144 -3.34 -9.05 -13.13
CA PRO A 144 -2.09 -8.37 -13.42
C PRO A 144 -0.95 -9.36 -13.72
N ASP A 145 0.05 -8.91 -14.49
CA ASP A 145 1.26 -9.69 -14.76
C ASP A 145 2.20 -9.68 -13.55
N ILE A 146 2.20 -8.56 -12.82
CA ILE A 146 2.95 -8.37 -11.59
C ILE A 146 2.06 -7.72 -10.54
N PHE A 147 2.03 -8.30 -9.34
CA PHE A 147 1.26 -7.82 -8.20
C PHE A 147 2.18 -7.55 -7.01
N CYS A 148 2.13 -6.34 -6.47
CA CYS A 148 3.00 -5.85 -5.42
C CYS A 148 2.20 -5.58 -4.14
N LEU A 149 2.68 -6.07 -3.00
CA LEU A 149 2.03 -5.87 -1.70
C LEU A 149 2.92 -5.10 -0.74
N SER A 150 2.35 -4.07 -0.11
CA SER A 150 2.95 -3.33 1.00
C SER A 150 2.28 -3.66 2.32
N GLU A 151 3.01 -3.49 3.43
CA GLU A 151 2.57 -3.86 4.78
C GLU A 151 2.03 -5.28 4.88
N THR A 152 2.74 -6.26 4.32
CA THR A 152 2.32 -7.65 4.49
C THR A 152 2.35 -8.05 5.98
N LYS A 153 3.24 -7.44 6.76
CA LYS A 153 3.50 -7.70 8.19
C LYS A 153 3.90 -9.16 8.47
N ILE A 154 4.27 -9.90 7.42
CA ILE A 154 4.70 -11.29 7.47
C ILE A 154 6.19 -11.33 7.81
N CYS A 155 6.59 -12.22 8.73
CA CYS A 155 8.01 -12.46 8.99
C CYS A 155 8.51 -13.71 8.25
N ARG A 156 9.84 -13.86 8.11
CA ARG A 156 10.44 -14.96 7.35
C ARG A 156 9.97 -16.35 7.81
N GLU A 157 9.74 -16.54 9.11
CA GLU A 157 9.27 -17.82 9.69
C GLU A 157 7.78 -18.11 9.46
N GLU A 158 7.07 -17.26 8.75
CA GLU A 158 5.67 -17.49 8.35
C GLU A 158 5.52 -17.71 6.85
N LEU A 159 6.58 -17.60 6.06
CA LEU A 159 6.50 -17.71 4.60
C LEU A 159 6.04 -19.10 4.14
N GLN A 160 6.45 -20.17 4.84
CA GLN A 160 5.95 -21.52 4.58
C GLN A 160 4.44 -21.67 4.84
N LYS A 161 3.82 -20.69 5.50
CA LYS A 161 2.37 -20.60 5.68
C LYS A 161 1.73 -19.73 4.60
N LEU A 162 2.34 -19.58 3.43
CA LEU A 162 1.79 -18.78 2.33
C LEU A 162 1.92 -19.51 0.99
N GLU A 163 2.16 -20.82 1.04
CA GLU A 163 2.39 -21.67 -0.13
C GLU A 163 1.22 -21.63 -1.13
N ASP A 164 -0.02 -21.42 -0.70
CA ASP A 164 -1.18 -21.35 -1.61
C ASP A 164 -1.67 -19.91 -1.89
N PHE A 165 -0.94 -18.87 -1.46
CA PHE A 165 -1.57 -17.55 -1.32
C PHE A 165 -2.04 -16.94 -2.64
N LEU A 166 -1.24 -17.06 -3.69
CA LEU A 166 -1.60 -16.64 -5.05
C LEU A 166 -0.94 -17.61 -6.05
N PRO A 167 -1.52 -18.81 -6.25
CA PRO A 167 -0.88 -19.87 -7.02
C PRO A 167 -0.69 -19.56 -8.51
N GLN A 168 -1.43 -18.58 -9.03
CA GLN A 168 -1.29 -18.11 -10.39
C GLN A 168 0.04 -17.35 -10.66
N TYR A 169 0.82 -17.03 -9.63
CA TYR A 169 2.15 -16.44 -9.77
C TYR A 169 3.22 -17.44 -9.34
N GLU A 170 3.93 -17.99 -10.33
CA GLU A 170 5.04 -18.92 -10.12
C GLU A 170 6.22 -18.28 -9.37
N HIS A 171 6.41 -16.96 -9.52
CA HIS A 171 7.56 -16.25 -8.96
C HIS A 171 7.13 -15.29 -7.87
N GLN A 172 7.41 -15.65 -6.62
CA GLN A 172 7.07 -14.86 -5.43
C GLN A 172 8.32 -14.46 -4.65
N PHE A 173 8.42 -13.18 -4.31
CA PHE A 173 9.56 -12.59 -3.65
C PHE A 173 9.10 -11.79 -2.44
N TRP A 174 9.80 -11.94 -1.31
CA TRP A 174 9.39 -11.38 -0.03
C TRP A 174 10.56 -10.66 0.63
N SER A 175 10.36 -9.40 0.99
CA SER A 175 11.29 -8.62 1.83
C SER A 175 10.64 -8.46 3.20
N CYS A 176 11.12 -9.24 4.18
CA CYS A 176 10.49 -9.33 5.50
C CYS A 176 11.26 -8.53 6.55
N ALA A 177 10.53 -7.75 7.35
CA ALA A 177 11.07 -7.03 8.49
C ALA A 177 11.59 -8.00 9.57
N VAL A 178 12.66 -7.61 10.25
CA VAL A 178 13.14 -8.32 11.45
C VAL A 178 12.10 -8.25 12.57
N LYS A 179 11.42 -7.11 12.71
CA LYS A 179 10.32 -6.96 13.66
C LYS A 179 9.08 -7.71 13.17
N LYS A 180 8.65 -8.72 13.93
CA LYS A 180 7.41 -9.47 13.65
C LYS A 180 6.19 -8.56 13.65
N GLY A 181 5.30 -8.77 12.68
CA GLY A 181 4.04 -8.02 12.58
C GLY A 181 4.19 -6.59 12.10
N TYR A 182 5.32 -6.24 11.47
CA TYR A 182 5.64 -4.86 11.05
C TYR A 182 6.12 -4.82 9.60
N ALA A 183 5.78 -3.73 8.90
CA ALA A 183 6.22 -3.42 7.53
C ALA A 183 6.18 -4.65 6.60
N SER A 184 7.30 -4.97 5.93
CA SER A 184 7.44 -6.05 4.97
C SER A 184 6.68 -5.83 3.65
N THR A 185 7.27 -6.29 2.57
CA THR A 185 6.77 -6.15 1.19
C THR A 185 6.88 -7.47 0.44
N ALA A 186 6.09 -7.61 -0.63
CA ALA A 186 6.17 -8.77 -1.51
C ALA A 186 5.88 -8.39 -2.96
N ILE A 187 6.45 -9.15 -3.91
CA ILE A 187 6.12 -9.07 -5.34
C ILE A 187 5.83 -10.47 -5.85
N PHE A 188 4.71 -10.60 -6.55
CA PHE A 188 4.24 -11.80 -7.23
C PHE A 188 4.29 -11.54 -8.74
N SER A 189 4.93 -12.40 -9.51
CA SER A 189 5.13 -12.20 -10.95
C SER A 189 4.83 -13.47 -11.73
N LYS A 190 4.12 -13.32 -12.86
CA LYS A 190 3.91 -14.40 -13.84
C LYS A 190 5.17 -14.68 -14.64
N THR A 191 6.05 -13.69 -14.79
CA THR A 191 7.30 -13.79 -15.56
C THR A 191 8.51 -13.84 -14.62
N LYS A 192 9.47 -14.72 -14.90
CA LYS A 192 10.70 -14.82 -14.12
C LYS A 192 11.57 -13.56 -14.27
N PRO A 193 11.96 -12.88 -13.18
CA PRO A 193 12.93 -11.79 -13.28
C PRO A 193 14.34 -12.32 -13.57
N LEU A 194 15.17 -11.49 -14.19
CA LEU A 194 16.59 -11.76 -14.44
C LEU A 194 17.41 -11.74 -13.16
N SER A 195 17.09 -10.82 -12.24
CA SER A 195 17.73 -10.70 -10.94
C SER A 195 16.78 -10.07 -9.92
N VAL A 196 17.11 -10.21 -8.63
CA VAL A 196 16.32 -9.72 -7.50
C VAL A 196 17.25 -9.04 -6.50
N LYS A 197 16.85 -7.87 -6.00
CA LYS A 197 17.48 -7.18 -4.87
C LYS A 197 16.45 -6.93 -3.78
N ASP A 198 16.70 -7.40 -2.56
CA ASP A 198 15.84 -7.21 -1.38
C ASP A 198 16.49 -6.36 -0.29
N GLU A 199 17.64 -5.73 -0.60
CA GLU A 199 18.40 -4.87 0.29
C GLU A 199 18.64 -3.49 -0.35
N ILE A 200 18.59 -2.44 0.48
CA ILE A 200 18.98 -1.07 0.12
C ILE A 200 19.88 -0.49 1.21
N VAL A 201 20.93 0.23 0.80
CA VAL A 201 21.85 0.94 1.71
C VAL A 201 21.34 2.37 1.94
N VAL A 202 20.81 2.60 3.13
CA VAL A 202 20.20 3.87 3.57
C VAL A 202 21.16 4.74 4.37
N GLY A 203 22.17 4.13 5.01
CA GLY A 203 23.08 4.78 5.94
C GLY A 203 22.78 4.39 7.39
N ASP A 204 23.51 4.98 8.33
CA ASP A 204 23.39 4.65 9.76
C ASP A 204 22.02 5.09 10.31
N HIS A 205 21.18 4.11 10.64
CA HIS A 205 19.84 4.33 11.17
C HIS A 205 19.39 3.19 12.09
N GLU A 206 18.45 3.50 12.98
CA GLU A 206 17.77 2.48 13.79
C GLU A 206 16.56 1.92 13.03
N SER A 207 16.67 0.67 12.59
CA SER A 207 15.52 -0.11 12.12
C SER A 207 14.68 -0.59 13.30
N LYS A 208 13.34 -0.47 13.22
CA LYS A 208 12.47 -0.95 14.30
C LYS A 208 12.64 -2.45 14.54
N GLY A 209 12.82 -2.84 15.81
CA GLY A 209 13.02 -4.22 16.23
C GLY A 209 14.47 -4.71 16.17
N VAL A 210 15.40 -3.82 15.80
CA VAL A 210 16.83 -4.08 15.82
C VAL A 210 17.48 -3.04 16.74
N SER A 211 18.09 -3.48 17.85
CA SER A 211 18.83 -2.58 18.75
C SER A 211 20.33 -2.72 18.52
N LYS A 212 21.04 -1.61 18.28
CA LYS A 212 22.52 -1.54 18.25
C LYS A 212 23.20 -2.51 17.27
N ALA A 213 22.51 -3.05 16.27
CA ALA A 213 23.15 -3.89 15.28
C ALA A 213 23.94 -3.02 14.30
N LYS A 214 25.20 -3.41 14.04
CA LYS A 214 25.88 -2.97 12.82
C LYS A 214 25.10 -3.58 11.65
N ASN A 215 24.30 -2.78 10.96
CA ASN A 215 23.55 -3.18 9.78
C ASN A 215 24.24 -2.74 8.48
N ASP A 216 25.50 -2.28 8.55
CA ASP A 216 26.27 -1.72 7.43
C ASP A 216 25.48 -0.70 6.59
N GLY A 217 24.59 0.04 7.27
CA GLY A 217 23.68 1.01 6.68
C GLY A 217 22.48 0.43 5.92
N LYS A 218 22.23 -0.88 5.97
CA LYS A 218 21.12 -1.55 5.26
C LYS A 218 19.78 -1.45 5.99
N ASP A 219 18.70 -1.28 5.25
CA ASP A 219 17.34 -1.42 5.80
C ASP A 219 17.10 -2.85 6.33
N GLN A 220 16.44 -2.96 7.48
CA GLN A 220 16.02 -4.24 8.09
C GLN A 220 14.50 -4.27 8.35
N GLU A 221 13.77 -3.30 7.79
CA GLU A 221 12.31 -3.19 7.91
C GLU A 221 11.54 -3.84 6.74
N GLY A 222 12.24 -4.43 5.77
CA GLY A 222 11.63 -5.16 4.65
C GLY A 222 10.86 -4.24 3.69
N ARG A 223 11.36 -3.03 3.50
CA ARG A 223 10.65 -1.93 2.82
C ARG A 223 10.96 -1.79 1.35
N PHE A 224 11.89 -2.58 0.83
CA PHE A 224 12.41 -2.47 -0.52
C PHE A 224 12.51 -3.87 -1.15
N LEU A 225 12.07 -3.95 -2.40
CA LEU A 225 12.25 -5.11 -3.25
C LEU A 225 12.32 -4.66 -4.71
N ALA A 226 13.35 -5.07 -5.43
CA ALA A 226 13.54 -4.74 -6.84
C ALA A 226 13.75 -5.99 -7.67
N LEU A 227 13.04 -6.08 -8.79
CA LEU A 227 13.11 -7.16 -9.77
C LEU A 227 13.59 -6.60 -11.10
N GLU A 228 14.61 -7.21 -11.67
CA GLU A 228 15.11 -6.86 -12.99
C GLU A 228 14.36 -7.64 -14.07
N PHE A 229 13.77 -6.95 -15.03
CA PHE A 229 13.20 -7.55 -16.24
C PHE A 229 14.07 -7.19 -17.47
N PRO A 230 13.87 -7.82 -18.63
CA PRO A 230 14.68 -7.51 -19.82
C PRO A 230 14.68 -6.04 -20.22
N LYS A 231 13.57 -5.32 -20.02
CA LYS A 231 13.38 -3.94 -20.49
C LYS A 231 13.39 -2.87 -19.40
N PHE A 232 13.16 -3.24 -18.14
CA PHE A 232 13.03 -2.30 -17.04
C PHE A 232 13.36 -2.95 -15.70
N TRP A 233 13.61 -2.12 -14.68
CA TRP A 233 13.60 -2.51 -13.28
C TRP A 233 12.24 -2.21 -12.67
N LEU A 234 11.62 -3.18 -11.99
CA LEU A 234 10.50 -2.92 -11.09
C LEU A 234 11.05 -2.73 -9.68
N VAL A 235 10.76 -1.60 -9.05
CA VAL A 235 11.09 -1.31 -7.66
C VAL A 235 9.79 -1.14 -6.89
N HIS A 236 9.55 -1.99 -5.90
CA HIS A 236 8.39 -1.88 -5.01
C HIS A 236 8.83 -1.48 -3.62
N THR A 237 8.13 -0.51 -3.03
CA THR A 237 8.47 0.00 -1.69
C THR A 237 7.28 0.19 -0.77
N TYR A 238 7.56 0.06 0.51
CA TYR A 238 6.74 0.61 1.59
C TYR A 238 7.60 1.65 2.31
N VAL A 239 7.49 2.91 1.89
CA VAL A 239 8.36 3.98 2.38
C VAL A 239 8.09 4.28 3.87
N PRO A 240 9.13 4.55 4.69
CA PRO A 240 8.94 4.89 6.10
C PRO A 240 8.00 6.09 6.29
N ASN A 241 6.91 5.89 7.04
CA ASN A 241 6.10 6.99 7.54
C ASN A 241 6.91 7.84 8.55
N ALA A 242 6.78 9.17 8.48
CA ALA A 242 7.49 10.09 9.37
C ALA A 242 7.07 9.98 10.84
N GLY A 243 5.95 9.32 11.14
CA GLY A 243 5.44 9.10 12.49
C GLY A 243 4.51 10.20 12.98
N GLY A 244 3.62 9.88 13.91
CA GLY A 244 2.59 10.81 14.38
C GLY A 244 3.13 12.05 15.09
N LYS A 245 4.38 11.99 15.58
CA LYS A 245 5.11 13.14 16.15
C LYS A 245 6.25 13.59 15.26
N LEU A 246 6.26 13.15 13.99
CA LEU A 246 7.30 13.40 13.00
C LEU A 246 8.69 12.89 13.46
N GLU A 247 8.72 11.88 14.34
CA GLU A 247 9.94 11.37 14.96
C GLU A 247 10.91 10.71 13.97
N ARG A 248 10.45 10.35 12.77
CA ARG A 248 11.26 9.77 11.69
C ARG A 248 11.40 10.69 10.48
N LEU A 249 10.93 11.94 10.55
CA LEU A 249 10.93 12.83 9.40
C LEU A 249 12.33 13.04 8.83
N GLU A 250 13.31 13.31 9.69
CA GLU A 250 14.71 13.50 9.29
C GLU A 250 15.27 12.24 8.61
N PHE A 251 15.07 11.06 9.19
CA PHE A 251 15.48 9.79 8.58
C PHE A 251 14.82 9.59 7.21
N ARG A 252 13.52 9.86 7.12
CA ARG A 252 12.73 9.74 5.89
C ARG A 252 13.32 10.61 4.77
N THR A 253 13.50 11.91 5.00
CA THR A 253 13.85 12.85 3.92
C THR A 253 15.34 12.95 3.66
N THR A 254 16.18 12.81 4.68
CA THR A 254 17.64 13.02 4.54
C THR A 254 18.42 11.75 4.23
N GLN A 255 17.86 10.57 4.55
CA GLN A 255 18.53 9.29 4.35
C GLN A 255 17.75 8.40 3.38
N TRP A 256 16.51 8.03 3.72
CA TRP A 256 15.72 7.07 2.94
C TRP A 256 15.43 7.58 1.51
N ASP A 257 14.84 8.75 1.36
CA ASP A 257 14.48 9.29 0.04
C ASP A 257 15.72 9.51 -0.83
N LYS A 258 16.83 9.97 -0.23
CA LYS A 258 18.11 10.12 -0.95
C LYS A 258 18.70 8.78 -1.35
N ALA A 259 18.56 7.75 -0.53
CA ALA A 259 19.01 6.40 -0.86
C ALA A 259 18.19 5.79 -1.99
N MET A 260 16.87 5.97 -1.96
CA MET A 260 15.98 5.56 -3.06
C MET A 260 16.37 6.23 -4.36
N LEU A 261 16.58 7.56 -4.37
CA LEU A 261 17.01 8.26 -5.57
C LEU A 261 18.33 7.71 -6.10
N ARG A 262 19.35 7.54 -5.24
CA ARG A 262 20.64 6.95 -5.66
C ARG A 262 20.49 5.55 -6.26
N GLU A 263 19.73 4.67 -5.60
CA GLU A 263 19.54 3.29 -6.08
C GLU A 263 18.83 3.27 -7.44
N MET A 264 17.78 4.08 -7.61
CA MET A 264 17.07 4.17 -8.90
C MET A 264 17.96 4.78 -10.00
N LYS A 265 18.75 5.83 -9.72
CA LYS A 265 19.70 6.38 -10.70
C LYS A 265 20.80 5.38 -11.06
N GLU A 266 21.22 4.51 -10.14
CA GLU A 266 22.16 3.43 -10.45
C GLU A 266 21.53 2.41 -11.40
N MET A 267 20.29 1.99 -11.13
CA MET A 267 19.53 1.08 -11.99
C MET A 267 19.32 1.65 -13.41
N GLU A 268 18.98 2.95 -13.51
CA GLU A 268 18.79 3.66 -14.78
C GLU A 268 20.00 3.66 -15.71
N LYS A 269 21.22 3.39 -15.20
CA LYS A 269 22.40 3.20 -16.05
C LYS A 269 22.29 1.98 -16.95
N THR A 270 21.45 1.01 -16.57
CA THR A 270 21.25 -0.23 -17.31
C THR A 270 19.90 -0.28 -17.99
N LYS A 271 18.82 0.05 -17.27
CA LYS A 271 17.44 -0.04 -17.75
C LYS A 271 16.57 0.99 -17.02
N PRO A 272 15.53 1.54 -17.65
CA PRO A 272 14.60 2.44 -16.97
C PRO A 272 13.89 1.74 -15.79
N VAL A 273 13.39 2.54 -14.85
CA VAL A 273 12.81 2.09 -13.59
C VAL A 273 11.30 2.36 -13.57
N VAL A 274 10.54 1.39 -13.06
CA VAL A 274 9.16 1.53 -12.60
C VAL A 274 9.18 1.41 -11.08
N TRP A 275 8.95 2.50 -10.36
CA TRP A 275 8.89 2.55 -8.91
C TRP A 275 7.44 2.61 -8.44
N CYS A 276 7.03 1.71 -7.55
CA CYS A 276 5.66 1.63 -7.07
C CYS A 276 5.53 1.32 -5.58
N GLY A 277 4.31 1.47 -5.08
CA GLY A 277 3.90 1.13 -3.72
C GLY A 277 3.41 2.32 -2.92
N ASP A 278 3.36 2.15 -1.60
CA ASP A 278 2.97 3.19 -0.66
C ASP A 278 4.20 4.06 -0.34
N LEU A 279 4.20 5.27 -0.90
CA LEU A 279 5.30 6.22 -0.76
C LEU A 279 5.13 7.15 0.44
N ASN A 280 4.03 7.00 1.22
CA ASN A 280 3.77 7.79 2.42
C ASN A 280 3.99 9.30 2.23
N VAL A 281 3.53 9.84 1.10
CA VAL A 281 3.52 11.29 0.81
C VAL A 281 2.36 11.61 -0.13
N ALA A 282 1.61 12.67 0.13
CA ALA A 282 0.71 13.32 -0.80
C ALA A 282 1.46 14.53 -1.38
N HIS A 283 1.82 14.51 -2.65
CA HIS A 283 2.77 15.47 -3.21
C HIS A 283 2.19 16.90 -3.28
N GLN A 284 1.00 17.04 -3.85
CA GLN A 284 0.34 18.32 -4.09
C GLN A 284 -0.93 18.46 -3.24
N GLU A 285 -1.44 19.69 -3.11
CA GLU A 285 -2.68 19.95 -2.35
C GLU A 285 -3.89 19.15 -2.89
N ILE A 286 -3.91 18.85 -4.19
CA ILE A 286 -4.94 18.02 -4.84
C ILE A 286 -4.89 16.54 -4.40
N ASP A 287 -3.76 16.10 -3.84
CA ASP A 287 -3.54 14.72 -3.40
C ASP A 287 -4.08 14.43 -2.00
N ILE A 288 -4.70 15.41 -1.33
CA ILE A 288 -5.13 15.26 0.05
C ILE A 288 -6.40 16.06 0.36
N HIS A 289 -7.29 15.48 1.16
CA HIS A 289 -8.36 16.24 1.78
C HIS A 289 -7.84 17.15 2.92
N ASN A 290 -8.20 18.44 2.87
CA ASN A 290 -7.83 19.48 3.85
C ASN A 290 -6.31 19.76 3.91
N PRO A 291 -5.66 20.16 2.81
CA PRO A 291 -4.21 20.41 2.77
C PRO A 291 -3.76 21.43 3.82
N LYS A 292 -4.50 22.54 3.97
CA LYS A 292 -4.23 23.61 4.94
C LYS A 292 -4.04 23.13 6.37
N GLY A 293 -4.75 22.07 6.78
CA GLY A 293 -4.67 21.52 8.13
C GLY A 293 -3.60 20.45 8.32
N ASN A 294 -2.95 20.00 7.24
CA ASN A 294 -2.12 18.80 7.23
C ASN A 294 -0.62 19.04 6.97
N HIS A 295 -0.16 20.28 6.74
CA HIS A 295 1.27 20.61 6.54
C HIS A 295 2.21 20.17 7.68
N LYS A 296 1.66 19.77 8.84
CA LYS A 296 2.41 19.25 9.99
C LYS A 296 2.06 17.80 10.33
N SER A 297 1.45 17.09 9.40
CA SER A 297 1.08 15.68 9.53
C SER A 297 1.99 14.84 8.63
N ALA A 298 2.42 13.68 9.13
CA ALA A 298 3.20 12.74 8.34
C ALA A 298 2.46 12.38 7.05
N GLY A 299 3.17 12.38 5.93
CA GLY A 299 2.62 12.24 4.59
C GLY A 299 2.22 13.54 3.90
N PHE A 300 2.27 14.70 4.58
CA PHE A 300 2.02 16.01 3.94
C PHE A 300 2.86 17.13 4.54
N THR A 301 3.98 16.80 5.19
CA THR A 301 4.96 17.83 5.58
C THR A 301 5.60 18.47 4.35
N ASP A 302 6.02 19.73 4.46
CA ASP A 302 6.67 20.40 3.35
C ASP A 302 7.99 19.69 2.98
N GLU A 303 8.71 19.14 3.96
CA GLU A 303 9.94 18.37 3.76
C GLU A 303 9.70 17.06 3.00
N GLU A 304 8.63 16.30 3.30
CA GLU A 304 8.28 15.09 2.54
C GLU A 304 7.91 15.43 1.10
N ARG A 305 7.17 16.52 0.90
CA ARG A 305 6.72 16.97 -0.43
C ARG A 305 7.87 17.47 -1.28
N GLU A 306 8.76 18.30 -0.72
CA GLU A 306 9.97 18.78 -1.38
C GLU A 306 10.92 17.62 -1.71
N SER A 307 11.09 16.67 -0.77
CA SER A 307 11.92 15.48 -0.98
C SER A 307 11.41 14.63 -2.15
N PHE A 308 10.09 14.39 -2.21
CA PHE A 308 9.48 13.66 -3.33
C PHE A 308 9.56 14.46 -4.64
N GLY A 309 9.31 15.77 -4.61
CA GLY A 309 9.47 16.66 -5.75
C GLY A 309 10.89 16.61 -6.34
N ASN A 310 11.92 16.61 -5.49
CA ASN A 310 13.30 16.45 -5.91
C ASN A 310 13.56 15.10 -6.60
N ILE A 311 12.89 14.02 -6.20
CA ILE A 311 12.99 12.75 -6.94
C ILE A 311 12.41 12.91 -8.35
N LEU A 312 11.23 13.51 -8.49
CA LEU A 312 10.60 13.73 -9.80
C LEU A 312 11.47 14.61 -10.71
N ASP A 313 12.03 15.69 -10.17
CA ASP A 313 12.93 16.60 -10.90
C ASP A 313 14.22 15.92 -11.42
N ASN A 314 14.54 14.70 -10.95
CA ASN A 314 15.70 13.91 -11.38
C ASN A 314 15.40 12.89 -12.50
N GLY A 315 14.35 13.13 -13.28
CA GLY A 315 13.99 12.34 -14.47
C GLY A 315 12.94 11.26 -14.20
N PHE A 316 12.15 11.43 -13.14
CA PHE A 316 11.09 10.51 -12.76
C PHE A 316 9.72 11.19 -12.86
N VAL A 317 8.70 10.45 -13.28
CA VAL A 317 7.37 11.00 -13.57
C VAL A 317 6.31 10.26 -12.79
N ASP A 318 5.49 11.00 -12.03
CA ASP A 318 4.24 10.51 -11.44
C ASP A 318 3.23 10.25 -12.56
N THR A 319 3.02 8.96 -12.87
CA THR A 319 2.18 8.52 -13.98
C THR A 319 0.73 8.98 -13.85
N PHE A 320 0.17 8.91 -12.63
CA PHE A 320 -1.23 9.25 -12.39
C PHE A 320 -1.45 10.74 -12.60
N ARG A 321 -0.58 11.58 -12.03
CA ARG A 321 -0.73 13.04 -12.16
C ARG A 321 -0.40 13.53 -13.57
N ASN A 322 0.47 12.83 -14.31
CA ASN A 322 0.74 13.13 -15.71
C ASN A 322 -0.50 12.87 -16.62
N LEU A 323 -1.18 11.74 -16.42
CA LEU A 323 -2.37 11.37 -17.21
C LEU A 323 -3.66 12.07 -16.71
N HIS A 324 -3.72 12.39 -15.43
CA HIS A 324 -4.91 12.91 -14.76
C HIS A 324 -4.60 14.15 -13.91
N PRO A 325 -4.13 15.26 -14.53
CA PRO A 325 -3.60 16.42 -13.81
C PRO A 325 -4.60 17.05 -12.84
N GLU A 326 -5.88 17.09 -13.21
CA GLU A 326 -6.95 17.75 -12.45
C GLU A 326 -7.85 16.79 -11.67
N LYS A 327 -7.62 15.47 -11.77
CA LYS A 327 -8.48 14.48 -11.12
C LYS A 327 -8.18 14.45 -9.61
N VAL A 328 -9.23 14.60 -8.82
CA VAL A 328 -9.20 14.43 -7.36
C VAL A 328 -9.52 12.97 -7.05
N GLU A 329 -8.51 12.20 -6.68
CA GLU A 329 -8.67 10.79 -6.37
C GLU A 329 -7.62 10.36 -5.34
N TYR A 330 -8.02 9.50 -4.41
CA TYR A 330 -7.22 9.11 -3.26
C TYR A 330 -7.03 7.60 -3.23
N SER A 331 -5.88 7.18 -2.69
CA SER A 331 -5.53 5.77 -2.51
C SER A 331 -5.61 5.33 -1.05
N TYR A 332 -5.76 6.25 -0.10
CA TYR A 332 -5.80 5.98 1.34
C TYR A 332 -6.96 6.70 2.03
N PHE A 333 -7.65 5.99 2.93
CA PHE A 333 -8.68 6.51 3.81
C PHE A 333 -8.58 5.90 5.19
N GLY A 334 -8.24 6.71 6.20
CA GLY A 334 -8.23 6.25 7.58
C GLY A 334 -9.59 5.69 8.03
N TYR A 335 -9.58 4.56 8.75
CA TYR A 335 -10.81 3.87 9.19
C TYR A 335 -11.74 4.70 10.09
N ARG A 336 -11.20 5.71 10.79
CA ARG A 336 -11.97 6.52 11.73
C ARG A 336 -12.96 7.42 10.99
N HIS A 337 -14.07 7.78 11.62
CA HIS A 337 -15.00 8.80 11.11
C HIS A 337 -15.61 8.56 9.72
N ASN A 338 -15.50 7.33 9.20
CA ASN A 338 -16.00 6.92 7.89
C ASN A 338 -15.44 7.80 6.76
N MET A 339 -14.11 8.00 6.73
CA MET A 339 -13.45 8.92 5.79
C MET A 339 -13.68 8.53 4.33
N ARG A 340 -13.66 7.22 4.01
CA ARG A 340 -13.89 6.72 2.64
C ARG A 340 -15.26 7.12 2.09
N ALA A 341 -16.33 6.89 2.84
CA ALA A 341 -17.68 7.27 2.41
C ALA A 341 -17.87 8.80 2.28
N LYS A 342 -17.02 9.59 2.94
CA LYS A 342 -17.03 11.06 2.84
C LYS A 342 -16.02 11.60 1.83
N ASN A 343 -15.33 10.72 1.09
CA ASN A 343 -14.23 11.03 0.20
C ASN A 343 -13.16 11.94 0.84
N LYS A 344 -12.77 11.64 2.09
CA LYS A 344 -11.74 12.38 2.84
C LYS A 344 -10.43 11.60 2.89
N GLY A 345 -9.77 11.49 1.75
CA GLY A 345 -8.61 10.63 1.57
C GLY A 345 -7.31 11.37 1.29
N TRP A 346 -6.28 10.58 1.06
CA TRP A 346 -4.93 10.98 0.67
C TRP A 346 -4.49 10.07 -0.49
N ARG A 347 -3.72 10.58 -1.45
CA ARG A 347 -3.05 9.77 -2.46
C ARG A 347 -1.62 9.53 -2.01
N LEU A 348 -1.38 8.34 -1.46
CA LEU A 348 -0.10 7.93 -0.87
C LEU A 348 0.60 6.84 -1.70
N ASP A 349 -0.15 6.19 -2.59
CA ASP A 349 0.32 5.08 -3.41
C ASP A 349 0.57 5.58 -4.83
N TYR A 350 1.72 5.22 -5.41
CA TYR A 350 2.16 5.75 -6.69
C TYR A 350 2.69 4.67 -7.62
N PHE A 351 2.58 4.97 -8.91
CA PHE A 351 3.53 4.50 -9.92
C PHE A 351 4.31 5.70 -10.43
N VAL A 352 5.61 5.70 -10.16
CA VAL A 352 6.59 6.67 -10.65
C VAL A 352 7.50 5.94 -11.64
N VAL A 353 7.70 6.49 -12.83
CA VAL A 353 8.53 5.85 -13.85
C VAL A 353 9.65 6.76 -14.31
N SER A 354 10.77 6.18 -14.77
CA SER A 354 11.73 6.92 -15.59
C SER A 354 11.01 7.61 -16.74
N GLU A 355 11.37 8.86 -17.03
CA GLU A 355 10.72 9.65 -18.09
C GLU A 355 10.64 8.91 -19.44
N ALA A 356 11.66 8.12 -19.77
CA ALA A 356 11.73 7.31 -20.98
C ALA A 356 10.61 6.26 -21.12
N LEU A 357 9.95 5.86 -20.03
CA LEU A 357 8.83 4.92 -20.04
C LEU A 357 7.46 5.58 -20.24
N MET A 358 7.33 6.89 -20.00
CA MET A 358 6.04 7.57 -20.09
C MET A 358 5.34 7.41 -21.44
N PRO A 359 6.02 7.45 -22.60
CA PRO A 359 5.37 7.20 -23.90
C PRO A 359 4.76 5.80 -24.05
N LYS A 360 5.19 4.84 -23.23
CA LYS A 360 4.65 3.47 -23.20
C LYS A 360 3.52 3.29 -22.19
N VAL A 361 3.40 4.20 -21.21
CA VAL A 361 2.33 4.16 -20.21
C VAL A 361 0.99 4.41 -20.91
N ARG A 362 0.11 3.43 -20.84
CA ARG A 362 -1.25 3.50 -21.37
C ARG A 362 -2.22 4.11 -20.38
N SER A 363 -2.17 3.64 -19.13
CA SER A 363 -3.14 3.99 -18.10
C SER A 363 -2.49 3.90 -16.71
N SER A 364 -2.93 4.77 -15.80
CA SER A 364 -2.56 4.76 -14.38
C SER A 364 -3.82 5.03 -13.57
N PHE A 365 -4.22 4.08 -12.71
CA PHE A 365 -5.55 4.09 -12.10
C PHE A 365 -5.54 3.69 -10.63
N ILE A 366 -6.63 4.01 -9.93
CA ILE A 366 -6.91 3.62 -8.55
C ILE A 366 -8.26 2.89 -8.55
N ARG A 367 -8.34 1.70 -7.94
CA ARG A 367 -9.58 0.90 -7.88
C ARG A 367 -10.43 1.29 -6.67
N GLN A 368 -11.35 2.22 -6.88
CA GLN A 368 -12.28 2.78 -5.89
C GLN A 368 -13.32 1.80 -5.37
N SER A 369 -13.69 0.75 -6.12
CA SER A 369 -14.68 -0.23 -5.66
C SER A 369 -14.07 -1.34 -4.77
N VAL A 370 -12.75 -1.50 -4.78
CA VAL A 370 -12.08 -2.59 -4.06
C VAL A 370 -11.90 -2.25 -2.57
N VAL A 371 -12.35 -3.15 -1.69
CA VAL A 371 -12.22 -3.04 -0.23
C VAL A 371 -11.27 -4.11 0.31
N GLY A 372 -10.90 -4.01 1.59
CA GLY A 372 -10.02 -4.99 2.27
C GLY A 372 -8.83 -4.36 2.98
N SER A 373 -8.54 -3.09 2.72
CA SER A 373 -7.53 -2.27 3.38
C SER A 373 -8.04 -0.83 3.52
N ASP A 374 -7.35 -0.03 4.33
CA ASP A 374 -7.47 1.44 4.34
C ASP A 374 -6.80 2.06 3.12
N HIS A 375 -6.00 1.29 2.38
CA HIS A 375 -5.55 1.63 1.04
C HIS A 375 -6.36 0.93 -0.05
N LEU A 376 -6.35 1.51 -1.24
CA LEU A 376 -6.95 1.00 -2.44
C LEU A 376 -5.85 0.48 -3.38
N PRO A 377 -6.10 -0.57 -4.17
CA PRO A 377 -5.16 -0.99 -5.21
C PRO A 377 -4.96 0.12 -6.24
N ILE A 378 -3.72 0.29 -6.68
CA ILE A 378 -3.35 1.12 -7.81
C ILE A 378 -2.81 0.24 -8.93
N GLY A 379 -2.94 0.66 -10.18
CA GLY A 379 -2.46 -0.09 -11.33
C GLY A 379 -1.84 0.78 -12.40
N LEU A 380 -0.91 0.18 -13.14
CA LEU A 380 -0.24 0.76 -14.29
C LEU A 380 -0.32 -0.22 -15.46
N GLU A 381 -0.77 0.27 -16.61
CA GLU A 381 -0.80 -0.48 -17.86
C GLU A 381 0.19 0.13 -18.85
N PHE A 382 0.91 -0.74 -19.54
CA PHE A 382 1.78 -0.36 -20.67
C PHE A 382 1.20 -0.87 -21.98
N HIS A 383 1.41 -0.08 -23.05
CA HIS A 383 1.45 -0.61 -24.41
C HIS A 383 2.70 -1.49 -24.59
N SER A 384 2.87 -2.06 -25.79
CA SER A 384 3.99 -2.96 -26.10
C SER A 384 5.33 -2.40 -25.65
N LEU A 385 5.94 -3.14 -24.72
CA LEU A 385 7.30 -2.91 -24.22
C LEU A 385 8.35 -3.55 -25.16
N GLU A 386 7.95 -4.02 -26.35
CA GLU A 386 8.85 -4.52 -27.39
C GLU A 386 9.85 -3.46 -27.86
#